data_AF-A0A1Z4KEZ7-F1
#
_entry.id   AF-A0A1Z4KEZ7-F1
#
_cell.length_a   1.000
_cell.length_b   1.000
_cell.length_c   1.000
_cell.angle_alpha   90.00
_cell.angle_beta   90.00
_cell.angle_gamma   90.00
#
_symmetry.space_group_name_H-M   'P 1'
#
loop_
_entity.id
_entity.type
_entity.pdbx_description
1 polymer ?
#
loop_
_entity_poly.entity_id
_entity_poly.type
_entity_poly.pdbx_seq_one_letter_code
_entity_poly.pdbx_strand_id
1 'polypeptide(L)'
;MRYSAASSLGQIKSEQAILGLIKLLEDENSSVRRRAASALGEIKSEQAIPGLIKLLEHEDSDVRYRAASALGEIKSEQAIPGLIKLLEDEDSFVRYRAASALGEIKSEQAILGLINLLEDEDSSVRYRAASTLGQIKSEQAIPGLINLLEDEKSSVRDSAASALGEIKSEQAIPGLINLLEDENSSVRDSAASALGEIKSEQAIPMLMNRLENEEFVSANNGNTLYSALEALEAIQENCQYYRCLTEQKPQLYLPPSQPSKTSLMYILHLSDLHFGTPDEANKWSNQLAMDLKQELQIPHLDALILSGDIANKSTPDEYAAAQKFLDELRQDFSLKFEQIIIAPGNHDLNWQISEEEGYIPTLRKKYQESMDESCVIDDGGAYIAVVDPENHKRRFEHFSNFYQAIKNQPYPLEYEKQYTLDHFPNQNLLILGLNSAWQLDHHYKSRASININALTNALTDIRRNQYYQNCIKIAVWHHPLDSAWEDRIKDQSFMEQLAVAGFRFFLHGHVHKAETSLYRYDMSANGRKLDRICAGTFGAPTRELNPGYPWQYNLLKFADNKLTVYTRRREELNGPWKPDARWLMGAGQNPLPYYEVMMDYT
;
A
#
# COMPACT_ATOMS: atom_id res chain seq x y z
N MET A 1 18.47 -4.86 -47.09
CA MET A 1 17.02 -4.94 -47.38
C MET A 1 16.36 -6.16 -46.72
N ARG A 2 16.83 -7.41 -46.98
CA ARG A 2 16.26 -8.64 -46.36
C ARG A 2 16.29 -8.64 -44.82
N TYR A 3 17.42 -8.23 -44.24
CA TYR A 3 17.61 -8.04 -42.79
C TYR A 3 16.57 -7.11 -42.15
N SER A 4 16.36 -5.92 -42.73
CA SER A 4 15.44 -4.91 -42.19
C SER A 4 14.00 -5.39 -42.31
N ALA A 5 13.66 -6.07 -43.42
CA ALA A 5 12.34 -6.65 -43.62
C ALA A 5 12.03 -7.72 -42.57
N ALA A 6 12.96 -8.65 -42.29
CA ALA A 6 12.76 -9.66 -41.24
C ALA A 6 12.49 -9.02 -39.87
N SER A 7 13.26 -7.97 -39.51
CA SER A 7 13.07 -7.26 -38.24
C SER A 7 11.71 -6.55 -38.16
N SER A 8 11.28 -5.88 -39.22
CA SER A 8 9.98 -5.19 -39.24
C SER A 8 8.81 -6.19 -39.17
N LEU A 9 8.95 -7.37 -39.77
CA LEU A 9 7.92 -8.41 -39.76
C LEU A 9 7.72 -9.04 -38.37
N GLY A 10 8.79 -9.18 -37.58
CA GLY A 10 8.73 -9.58 -36.17
C GLY A 10 7.97 -8.56 -35.31
N GLN A 11 8.32 -7.27 -35.45
CA GLN A 11 7.71 -6.18 -34.68
C GLN A 11 6.20 -6.04 -34.92
N ILE A 12 5.73 -6.24 -36.15
CA ILE A 12 4.28 -6.19 -36.47
C ILE A 12 3.56 -7.51 -36.19
N LYS A 13 4.27 -8.54 -35.70
CA LYS A 13 3.77 -9.88 -35.38
C LYS A 13 2.94 -10.51 -36.51
N SER A 14 3.38 -10.34 -37.76
CA SER A 14 2.58 -10.78 -38.91
C SER A 14 2.62 -12.30 -39.08
N GLU A 15 1.50 -12.98 -38.81
CA GLU A 15 1.37 -14.42 -39.03
C GLU A 15 1.56 -14.81 -40.52
N GLN A 16 1.19 -13.92 -41.44
CA GLN A 16 1.37 -14.14 -42.88
C GLN A 16 2.84 -14.20 -43.29
N ALA A 17 3.75 -13.67 -42.47
CA ALA A 17 5.18 -13.66 -42.71
C ALA A 17 5.90 -14.92 -42.24
N ILE A 18 5.25 -15.80 -41.46
CA ILE A 18 5.88 -16.95 -40.79
C ILE A 18 6.61 -17.85 -41.81
N LEU A 19 5.94 -18.26 -42.89
CA LEU A 19 6.55 -19.14 -43.90
C LEU A 19 7.75 -18.49 -44.60
N GLY A 20 7.68 -17.17 -44.85
CA GLY A 20 8.77 -16.40 -45.42
C GLY A 20 9.96 -16.29 -44.48
N LEU A 21 9.70 -16.06 -43.19
CA LEU A 21 10.72 -15.99 -42.14
C LEU A 21 11.37 -17.36 -41.90
N ILE A 22 10.61 -18.46 -41.91
CA ILE A 22 11.15 -19.82 -41.82
C ILE A 22 12.14 -20.08 -42.95
N LYS A 23 11.83 -19.66 -44.18
CA LYS A 23 12.75 -19.77 -45.31
C LYS A 23 14.04 -18.96 -45.11
N LEU A 24 13.96 -17.81 -44.45
CA LEU A 24 15.12 -16.98 -44.15
C LEU A 24 16.04 -17.54 -43.05
N LEU A 25 15.61 -18.56 -42.31
CA LEU A 25 16.50 -19.32 -41.41
C LEU A 25 17.60 -20.06 -42.19
N GLU A 26 17.40 -20.32 -43.49
CA GLU A 26 18.38 -20.96 -44.36
C GLU A 26 19.12 -19.97 -45.29
N ASP A 27 18.94 -18.65 -45.10
CA ASP A 27 19.64 -17.62 -45.89
C ASP A 27 21.16 -17.78 -45.73
N GLU A 28 21.94 -17.55 -46.78
CA GLU A 28 23.41 -17.63 -46.78
C GLU A 28 24.07 -16.67 -45.76
N ASN A 29 23.42 -15.56 -45.44
CA ASN A 29 23.93 -14.54 -44.54
C ASN A 29 23.48 -14.79 -43.08
N SER A 30 24.44 -15.00 -42.17
CA SER A 30 24.16 -15.23 -40.74
C SER A 30 23.38 -14.07 -40.09
N SER A 31 23.55 -12.83 -40.55
CA SER A 31 22.78 -11.68 -40.06
C SER A 31 21.30 -11.77 -40.43
N VAL A 32 20.98 -12.34 -41.58
CA VAL A 32 19.59 -12.57 -42.01
C VAL A 32 19.00 -13.73 -41.20
N ARG A 33 19.73 -14.83 -41.01
CA ARG A 33 19.31 -15.96 -40.17
C ARG A 33 18.98 -15.51 -38.74
N ARG A 34 19.88 -14.72 -38.12
CA ARG A 34 19.69 -14.17 -36.76
C ARG A 34 18.42 -13.33 -36.64
N ARG A 35 18.16 -12.43 -37.59
CA ARG A 35 16.95 -11.60 -37.57
C ARG A 35 15.68 -12.40 -37.83
N ALA A 36 15.74 -13.39 -38.72
CA ALA A 36 14.62 -14.30 -38.94
C ALA A 36 14.30 -15.10 -37.67
N ALA A 37 15.32 -15.62 -36.97
CA ALA A 37 15.13 -16.32 -35.71
C ALA A 37 14.48 -15.42 -34.64
N SER A 38 15.01 -14.21 -34.43
CA SER A 38 14.41 -13.25 -33.48
C SER A 38 12.96 -12.89 -33.84
N ALA A 39 12.68 -12.60 -35.11
CA ALA A 39 11.33 -12.26 -35.55
C ALA A 39 10.34 -13.42 -35.31
N LEU A 40 10.76 -14.66 -35.52
CA LEU A 40 9.91 -15.84 -35.26
C LEU A 40 9.67 -16.06 -33.76
N GLY A 41 10.65 -15.76 -32.90
CA GLY A 41 10.50 -15.72 -31.44
C GLY A 41 9.47 -14.67 -31.00
N GLU A 42 9.58 -13.45 -31.51
CA GLU A 42 8.65 -12.34 -31.20
C GLU A 42 7.21 -12.64 -31.63
N ILE A 43 7.04 -13.34 -32.75
CA ILE A 43 5.74 -13.82 -33.25
C ILE A 43 5.21 -14.98 -32.39
N LYS A 44 6.09 -15.75 -31.74
CA LYS A 44 5.80 -16.97 -30.97
C LYS A 44 5.16 -18.09 -31.79
N SER A 45 5.62 -18.28 -33.02
CA SER A 45 5.05 -19.31 -33.90
C SER A 45 5.67 -20.69 -33.67
N GLU A 46 4.85 -21.67 -33.28
CA GLU A 46 5.30 -23.07 -33.17
C GLU A 46 5.72 -23.68 -34.51
N GLN A 47 5.21 -23.18 -35.64
CA GLN A 47 5.60 -23.66 -36.98
C GLN A 47 7.09 -23.44 -37.27
N ALA A 48 7.72 -22.49 -36.56
CA ALA A 48 9.14 -22.19 -36.71
C ALA A 48 10.06 -23.16 -35.96
N ILE A 49 9.53 -23.95 -35.01
CA ILE A 49 10.33 -24.78 -34.10
C ILE A 49 11.29 -25.71 -34.85
N PRO A 50 10.87 -26.48 -35.88
CA PRO A 50 11.81 -27.37 -36.59
C PRO A 50 12.98 -26.62 -37.23
N GLY A 51 12.73 -25.45 -37.81
CA GLY A 51 13.75 -24.60 -38.41
C GLY A 51 14.69 -24.00 -37.37
N LEU A 52 14.15 -23.58 -36.22
CA LEU A 52 14.93 -23.03 -35.11
C LEU A 52 15.78 -24.12 -34.42
N ILE A 53 15.27 -25.34 -34.27
CA ILE A 53 16.05 -26.48 -33.73
C ILE A 53 17.25 -26.77 -34.63
N LYS A 54 17.09 -26.72 -35.96
CA LYS A 54 18.20 -26.90 -36.90
C LYS A 54 19.30 -25.83 -36.72
N LEU A 55 18.93 -24.60 -36.37
CA LEU A 55 19.89 -23.52 -36.12
C LEU A 55 20.66 -23.66 -34.81
N LEU A 56 20.23 -24.52 -33.89
CA LEU A 56 21.00 -24.81 -32.66
C LEU A 56 22.32 -25.53 -32.98
N GLU A 57 22.48 -26.13 -34.16
CA GLU A 57 23.71 -26.82 -34.57
C GLU A 57 24.57 -25.97 -35.53
N HIS A 58 24.27 -24.69 -35.66
CA HIS A 58 24.93 -23.80 -36.60
C HIS A 58 26.36 -23.44 -36.16
N GLU A 59 27.32 -23.29 -37.08
CA GLU A 59 28.73 -22.98 -36.78
C GLU A 59 28.93 -21.63 -36.05
N ASP A 60 28.17 -20.61 -36.42
CA ASP A 60 28.16 -19.27 -35.81
C ASP A 60 27.40 -19.28 -34.46
N SER A 61 28.09 -18.98 -33.35
CA SER A 61 27.52 -19.01 -32.01
C SER A 61 26.41 -17.98 -31.78
N ASP A 62 26.42 -16.83 -32.46
CA ASP A 62 25.32 -15.85 -32.35
C ASP A 62 24.07 -16.36 -33.07
N VAL A 63 24.20 -17.19 -34.10
CA VAL A 63 23.04 -17.88 -34.70
C VAL A 63 22.45 -18.88 -33.72
N ARG A 64 23.28 -19.70 -33.05
CA ARG A 64 22.83 -20.65 -32.01
C ARG A 64 22.15 -19.93 -30.86
N TYR A 65 22.76 -18.85 -30.35
CA TYR A 65 22.21 -17.99 -29.31
C TYR A 65 20.82 -17.45 -29.67
N ARG A 66 20.67 -16.89 -30.87
CA ARG A 66 19.38 -16.31 -31.32
C ARG A 66 18.31 -17.36 -31.50
N ALA A 67 18.67 -18.55 -31.99
CA ALA A 67 17.76 -19.68 -32.10
C ALA A 67 17.29 -20.16 -30.71
N ALA A 68 18.21 -20.32 -29.76
CA ALA A 68 17.87 -20.67 -28.38
C ALA A 68 16.95 -19.63 -27.73
N SER A 69 17.23 -18.34 -27.92
CA SER A 69 16.37 -17.24 -27.44
C SER A 69 14.96 -17.31 -28.02
N ALA A 70 14.84 -17.50 -29.34
CA ALA A 70 13.54 -17.59 -30.00
C ALA A 70 12.73 -18.80 -29.51
N LEU A 71 13.37 -19.94 -29.28
CA LEU A 71 12.72 -21.12 -28.73
C LEU A 71 12.23 -20.90 -27.28
N GLY A 72 13.01 -20.20 -26.47
CA GLY A 72 12.58 -19.77 -25.11
C GLY A 72 11.35 -18.88 -25.14
N GLU A 73 11.28 -17.92 -26.07
CA GLU A 73 10.13 -17.02 -26.22
C GLU A 73 8.85 -17.73 -26.69
N ILE A 74 9.00 -18.75 -27.54
CA ILE A 74 7.90 -19.61 -28.02
C ILE A 74 7.37 -20.50 -26.88
N LYS A 75 8.23 -20.93 -25.94
CA LYS A 75 7.89 -21.76 -24.77
C LYS A 75 7.30 -23.14 -25.09
N SER A 76 7.73 -23.77 -26.18
CA SER A 76 7.25 -25.10 -26.56
C SER A 76 8.18 -26.22 -26.06
N GLU A 77 7.59 -27.28 -25.50
CA GLU A 77 8.32 -28.46 -25.03
C GLU A 77 9.10 -29.19 -26.14
N GLN A 78 8.67 -29.03 -27.40
CA GLN A 78 9.37 -29.61 -28.55
C GLN A 78 10.82 -29.12 -28.68
N ALA A 79 11.13 -27.94 -28.12
CA ALA A 79 12.45 -27.34 -28.13
C ALA A 79 13.41 -27.94 -27.09
N ILE A 80 12.88 -28.62 -26.06
CA ILE A 80 13.65 -29.06 -24.88
C ILE A 80 14.88 -29.91 -25.25
N PRO A 81 14.77 -30.96 -26.09
CA PRO A 81 15.93 -31.81 -26.38
C PRO A 81 17.08 -31.04 -27.06
N GLY A 82 16.75 -30.12 -27.96
CA GLY A 82 17.73 -29.27 -28.63
C GLY A 82 18.38 -28.27 -27.68
N LEU A 83 17.61 -27.67 -26.79
CA LEU A 83 18.11 -26.74 -25.78
C LEU A 83 18.97 -27.43 -24.72
N ILE A 84 18.64 -28.67 -24.31
CA ILE A 84 19.48 -29.47 -23.39
C ILE A 84 20.86 -29.71 -24.00
N LYS A 85 20.93 -30.03 -25.30
CA LYS A 85 22.22 -30.22 -26.01
C LYS A 85 23.09 -28.97 -25.96
N LEU A 86 22.48 -27.78 -26.04
CA LEU A 86 23.20 -26.51 -25.97
C LEU A 86 23.73 -26.14 -24.58
N LEU A 87 23.36 -26.88 -23.52
CA LEU A 87 23.99 -26.71 -22.21
C LEU A 87 25.47 -27.15 -22.23
N GLU A 88 25.90 -27.92 -23.23
CA GLU A 88 27.30 -28.35 -23.42
C GLU A 88 27.99 -27.59 -24.56
N ASP A 89 27.42 -26.47 -25.03
CA ASP A 89 27.99 -25.68 -26.12
C ASP A 89 29.36 -25.10 -25.77
N GLU A 90 30.26 -24.98 -26.75
CA GLU A 90 31.60 -24.39 -26.54
C GLU A 90 31.55 -22.90 -26.12
N ASP A 91 30.51 -22.18 -26.54
CA ASP A 91 30.34 -20.75 -26.29
C ASP A 91 29.49 -20.51 -25.03
N SER A 92 30.05 -19.78 -24.05
CA SER A 92 29.37 -19.54 -22.77
C SER A 92 28.09 -18.71 -22.91
N PHE A 93 27.99 -17.81 -23.90
CA PHE A 93 26.74 -17.07 -24.14
C PHE A 93 25.64 -17.98 -24.65
N VAL A 94 25.99 -19.00 -25.45
CA VAL A 94 25.03 -20.01 -25.94
C VAL A 94 24.55 -20.88 -24.77
N ARG A 95 25.47 -21.38 -23.92
CA ARG A 95 25.12 -22.14 -22.71
C ARG A 95 24.19 -21.34 -21.79
N TYR A 96 24.53 -20.08 -21.52
CA TYR A 96 23.71 -19.14 -20.76
C TYR A 96 22.29 -19.01 -21.34
N ARG A 97 22.19 -18.81 -22.66
CA ARG A 97 20.89 -18.61 -23.30
C ARG A 97 20.05 -19.87 -23.32
N ALA A 98 20.67 -21.03 -23.50
CA ALA A 98 20.01 -22.32 -23.40
C ALA A 98 19.42 -22.54 -22.00
N ALA A 99 20.20 -22.26 -20.94
CA ALA A 99 19.72 -22.32 -19.56
C ALA A 99 18.55 -21.35 -19.29
N SER A 100 18.62 -20.12 -19.81
CA SER A 100 17.52 -19.14 -19.73
C SER A 100 16.25 -19.64 -20.44
N ALA A 101 16.38 -20.15 -21.66
CA ALA A 101 15.25 -20.64 -22.45
C ALA A 101 14.56 -21.84 -21.78
N LEU A 102 15.32 -22.76 -21.19
CA LEU A 102 14.79 -23.90 -20.43
C LEU A 102 14.04 -23.47 -19.17
N GLY A 103 14.48 -22.39 -18.51
CA GLY A 103 13.76 -21.74 -17.41
C GLY A 103 12.46 -21.07 -17.85
N GLU A 104 12.47 -20.39 -19.00
CA GLU A 104 11.27 -19.77 -19.57
C GLU A 104 10.19 -20.80 -19.95
N ILE A 105 10.60 -21.99 -20.38
CA ILE A 105 9.76 -23.17 -20.64
C ILE A 105 9.35 -23.86 -19.31
N LYS A 106 10.14 -23.73 -18.25
CA LYS A 106 10.03 -24.47 -16.97
C LYS A 106 10.21 -25.99 -17.14
N SER A 107 11.23 -26.39 -17.90
CA SER A 107 11.47 -27.80 -18.21
C SER A 107 12.13 -28.57 -17.06
N GLU A 108 11.40 -29.51 -16.45
CA GLU A 108 11.98 -30.46 -15.48
C GLU A 108 12.97 -31.44 -16.12
N GLN A 109 12.82 -31.75 -17.40
CA GLN A 109 13.73 -32.64 -18.14
C GLN A 109 15.16 -32.07 -18.22
N ALA A 110 15.30 -30.75 -18.11
CA ALA A 110 16.58 -30.06 -18.16
C ALA A 110 17.34 -30.03 -16.82
N ILE A 111 16.72 -30.46 -15.71
CA ILE A 111 17.28 -30.30 -14.36
C ILE A 111 18.71 -30.83 -14.25
N LEU A 112 18.99 -32.05 -14.75
CA LEU A 112 20.33 -32.63 -14.66
C LEU A 112 21.38 -31.83 -15.45
N GLY A 113 21.02 -31.38 -16.65
CA GLY A 113 21.92 -30.53 -17.45
C GLY A 113 22.17 -29.18 -16.80
N LEU A 114 21.14 -28.58 -16.19
CA LEU A 114 21.25 -27.32 -15.46
C LEU A 114 22.08 -27.48 -14.17
N ILE A 115 22.00 -28.62 -13.48
CA ILE A 115 22.85 -28.92 -12.32
C ILE A 115 24.32 -28.96 -12.73
N ASN A 116 24.65 -29.59 -13.87
CA ASN A 116 26.03 -29.61 -14.37
C ASN A 116 26.58 -28.18 -14.62
N LEU A 117 25.72 -27.26 -15.08
CA LEU A 117 26.10 -25.87 -15.32
C LEU A 117 26.37 -25.06 -14.03
N LEU A 118 26.04 -25.59 -12.85
CA LEU A 118 26.45 -24.96 -11.59
C LEU A 118 27.97 -25.03 -11.39
N GLU A 119 28.68 -25.89 -12.12
CA GLU A 119 30.14 -26.01 -12.08
C GLU A 119 30.81 -25.41 -13.34
N ASP A 120 30.07 -24.66 -14.15
CA ASP A 120 30.58 -24.07 -15.39
C ASP A 120 31.76 -23.10 -15.14
N GLU A 121 32.73 -23.08 -16.06
CA GLU A 121 33.87 -22.16 -15.96
C GLU A 121 33.44 -20.68 -15.98
N ASP A 122 32.36 -20.35 -16.69
CA ASP A 122 31.85 -18.99 -16.82
C ASP A 122 30.84 -18.68 -15.71
N SER A 123 31.14 -17.67 -14.89
CA SER A 123 30.29 -17.27 -13.79
C SER A 123 28.89 -16.80 -14.21
N SER A 124 28.73 -16.27 -15.43
CA SER A 124 27.43 -15.87 -15.96
C SER A 124 26.55 -17.08 -16.20
N VAL A 125 27.15 -18.18 -16.67
CA VAL A 125 26.47 -19.46 -16.88
C VAL A 125 26.07 -20.07 -15.54
N ARG A 126 26.97 -20.12 -14.56
CA ARG A 126 26.65 -20.57 -13.18
C ARG A 126 25.51 -19.76 -12.56
N TYR A 127 25.57 -18.43 -12.65
CA TYR A 127 24.50 -17.53 -12.22
C TYR A 127 23.15 -17.89 -12.84
N ARG A 128 23.13 -18.06 -14.17
CA ARG A 128 21.89 -18.35 -14.89
C ARG A 128 21.35 -19.73 -14.54
N ALA A 129 22.22 -20.73 -14.42
CA ALA A 129 21.83 -22.07 -13.99
C ALA A 129 21.20 -22.05 -12.60
N ALA A 130 21.81 -21.34 -11.64
CA ALA A 130 21.27 -21.19 -10.29
C ALA A 130 19.87 -20.54 -10.31
N SER A 131 19.74 -19.38 -10.98
CA SER A 131 18.47 -18.68 -11.14
C SER A 131 17.39 -19.55 -11.79
N THR A 132 17.73 -20.27 -12.87
CA THR A 132 16.79 -21.15 -13.57
C THR A 132 16.33 -22.32 -12.69
N LEU A 133 17.23 -22.93 -11.91
CA LEU A 133 16.88 -24.03 -11.01
C LEU A 133 15.98 -23.58 -9.85
N GLY A 134 16.17 -22.35 -9.36
CA GLY A 134 15.26 -21.68 -8.42
C GLY A 134 13.85 -21.51 -9.00
N GLN A 135 13.77 -20.97 -10.23
CA GLN A 135 12.48 -20.75 -10.92
C GLN A 135 11.70 -22.05 -11.17
N ILE A 136 12.42 -23.14 -11.46
CA ILE A 136 11.84 -24.49 -11.63
C ILE A 136 11.50 -25.11 -10.26
N LYS A 137 12.08 -24.62 -9.17
CA LYS A 137 11.97 -25.14 -7.80
C LYS A 137 12.49 -26.57 -7.67
N SER A 138 13.63 -26.86 -8.29
CA SER A 138 14.20 -28.21 -8.30
C SER A 138 14.92 -28.54 -7.00
N GLU A 139 14.35 -29.42 -6.18
CA GLU A 139 15.01 -29.94 -4.97
C GLU A 139 16.30 -30.73 -5.29
N GLN A 140 16.41 -31.35 -6.47
CA GLN A 140 17.61 -32.07 -6.88
C GLN A 140 18.84 -31.15 -7.01
N ALA A 141 18.61 -29.85 -7.22
CA ALA A 141 19.67 -28.85 -7.35
C ALA A 141 20.23 -28.36 -6.01
N ILE A 142 19.57 -28.66 -4.88
CA ILE A 142 19.93 -28.14 -3.55
C ILE A 142 21.42 -28.33 -3.22
N PRO A 143 22.03 -29.51 -3.39
CA PRO A 143 23.46 -29.69 -3.07
C PRO A 143 24.39 -28.80 -3.90
N GLY A 144 24.12 -28.68 -5.20
CA GLY A 144 24.91 -27.81 -6.09
C GLY A 144 24.71 -26.33 -5.78
N LEU A 145 23.48 -25.91 -5.47
CA LEU A 145 23.17 -24.55 -5.07
C LEU A 145 23.82 -24.16 -3.72
N ILE A 146 23.89 -25.09 -2.77
CA ILE A 146 24.61 -24.88 -1.50
C ILE A 146 26.10 -24.65 -1.76
N ASN A 147 26.73 -25.43 -2.67
CA ASN A 147 28.13 -25.21 -3.03
C ASN A 147 28.36 -23.82 -3.63
N LEU A 148 27.41 -23.30 -4.42
CA LEU A 148 27.51 -21.96 -5.01
C LEU A 148 27.39 -20.81 -4.02
N LEU A 149 26.99 -21.04 -2.77
CA LEU A 149 27.05 -20.02 -1.72
C LEU A 149 28.49 -19.60 -1.40
N GLU A 150 29.50 -20.39 -1.81
CA GLU A 150 30.91 -20.07 -1.64
C GLU A 150 31.60 -19.64 -2.95
N ASP A 151 30.83 -19.36 -4.02
CA ASP A 151 31.37 -18.99 -5.32
C ASP A 151 32.22 -17.71 -5.27
N GLU A 152 33.29 -17.65 -6.07
CA GLU A 152 34.16 -16.48 -6.15
C GLU A 152 33.43 -15.20 -6.60
N LYS A 153 32.35 -15.32 -7.37
CA LYS A 153 31.55 -14.18 -7.84
C LYS A 153 30.36 -13.94 -6.94
N SER A 154 30.26 -12.73 -6.41
CA SER A 154 29.12 -12.30 -5.58
C SER A 154 27.79 -12.44 -6.31
N SER A 155 27.71 -12.21 -7.62
CA SER A 155 26.48 -12.41 -8.39
C SER A 155 26.00 -13.86 -8.38
N VAL A 156 26.93 -14.82 -8.38
CA VAL A 156 26.60 -16.25 -8.34
C VAL A 156 26.12 -16.64 -6.94
N ARG A 157 26.80 -16.17 -5.89
CA ARG A 157 26.38 -16.37 -4.49
C ARG A 157 24.98 -15.81 -4.23
N ASP A 158 24.72 -14.58 -4.70
CA ASP A 158 23.42 -13.90 -4.64
C ASP A 158 22.32 -14.75 -5.29
N SER A 159 22.52 -15.19 -6.53
CA SER A 159 21.54 -16.01 -7.23
C SER A 159 21.34 -17.39 -6.60
N ALA A 160 22.38 -17.99 -6.02
CA ALA A 160 22.27 -19.26 -5.32
C ALA A 160 21.44 -19.10 -4.03
N ALA A 161 21.66 -18.03 -3.28
CA ALA A 161 20.87 -17.70 -2.09
C ALA A 161 19.38 -17.51 -2.45
N SER A 162 19.07 -16.69 -3.47
CA SER A 162 17.68 -16.50 -3.93
C SER A 162 17.05 -17.81 -4.39
N ALA A 163 17.77 -18.64 -5.16
CA ALA A 163 17.25 -19.93 -5.64
C ALA A 163 16.90 -20.89 -4.49
N LEU A 164 17.73 -20.94 -3.44
CA LEU A 164 17.47 -21.76 -2.26
C LEU A 164 16.26 -21.26 -1.45
N GLY A 165 16.03 -19.94 -1.43
CA GLY A 165 14.81 -19.33 -0.90
C GLY A 165 13.56 -19.71 -1.68
N GLU A 166 13.60 -19.61 -3.02
CA GLU A 166 12.49 -19.96 -3.91
C GLU A 166 12.09 -21.44 -3.82
N ILE A 167 13.10 -22.32 -3.66
CA ILE A 167 12.95 -23.77 -3.42
C ILE A 167 12.45 -24.05 -1.99
N LYS A 168 12.73 -23.15 -1.04
CA LYS A 168 12.46 -23.29 0.41
C LYS A 168 13.25 -24.44 1.07
N SER A 169 14.53 -24.55 0.73
CA SER A 169 15.39 -25.62 1.23
C SER A 169 15.90 -25.36 2.65
N GLU A 170 15.43 -26.13 3.63
CA GLU A 170 15.97 -26.07 5.00
C GLU A 170 17.44 -26.49 5.09
N GLN A 171 17.91 -27.35 4.18
CA GLN A 171 19.31 -27.80 4.13
C GLN A 171 20.28 -26.64 3.87
N ALA A 172 19.79 -25.55 3.26
CA ALA A 172 20.59 -24.37 2.95
C ALA A 172 20.77 -23.41 4.14
N ILE A 173 20.01 -23.57 5.22
CA ILE A 173 19.98 -22.63 6.35
C ILE A 173 21.40 -22.32 6.87
N PRO A 174 22.28 -23.30 7.16
CA PRO A 174 23.62 -23.00 7.66
C PRO A 174 24.47 -22.15 6.69
N GLY A 175 24.37 -22.42 5.39
CA GLY A 175 25.08 -21.66 4.36
C GLY A 175 24.55 -20.23 4.23
N LEU A 176 23.22 -20.07 4.24
CA LEU A 176 22.57 -18.76 4.19
C LEU A 176 22.88 -17.92 5.42
N ILE A 177 22.97 -18.53 6.61
CA ILE A 177 23.38 -17.85 7.84
C ILE A 177 24.80 -17.29 7.73
N ASN A 178 25.72 -18.02 7.09
CA ASN A 178 27.09 -17.54 6.88
C ASN A 178 27.12 -16.39 5.86
N LEU A 179 26.26 -16.42 4.84
CA LEU A 179 26.16 -15.34 3.85
C LEU A 179 25.64 -14.02 4.40
N LEU A 180 25.07 -13.98 5.61
CA LEU A 180 24.75 -12.73 6.28
C LEU A 180 26.00 -11.89 6.62
N GLU A 181 27.20 -12.47 6.53
CA GLU A 181 28.49 -11.81 6.72
C GLU A 181 29.25 -11.58 5.40
N ASP A 182 28.60 -11.81 4.25
CA ASP A 182 29.23 -11.66 2.94
C ASP A 182 29.73 -10.22 2.72
N GLU A 183 30.89 -10.08 2.06
CA GLU A 183 31.46 -8.77 1.72
C GLU A 183 30.52 -7.93 0.85
N ASN A 184 29.70 -8.58 0.02
CA ASN A 184 28.77 -7.94 -0.89
C ASN A 184 27.39 -7.78 -0.25
N SER A 185 26.89 -6.55 -0.20
CA SER A 185 25.60 -6.24 0.42
C SER A 185 24.41 -6.94 -0.24
N SER A 186 24.42 -7.12 -1.57
CA SER A 186 23.33 -7.82 -2.28
C SER A 186 23.24 -9.27 -1.83
N VAL A 187 24.38 -9.94 -1.65
CA VAL A 187 24.45 -11.34 -1.21
C VAL A 187 23.88 -11.47 0.19
N ARG A 188 24.21 -10.55 1.10
CA ARG A 188 23.65 -10.55 2.45
C ARG A 188 22.14 -10.36 2.47
N ASP A 189 21.63 -9.42 1.67
CA ASP A 189 20.19 -9.13 1.58
C ASP A 189 19.42 -10.31 0.96
N SER A 190 19.98 -10.96 -0.07
CA SER A 190 19.44 -12.20 -0.65
C SER A 190 19.46 -13.36 0.33
N ALA A 191 20.51 -13.51 1.15
CA ALA A 191 20.59 -14.54 2.18
C ALA A 191 19.53 -14.33 3.28
N ALA A 192 19.34 -13.09 3.73
CA ALA A 192 18.30 -12.74 4.68
C ALA A 192 16.90 -13.02 4.10
N SER A 193 16.64 -12.59 2.87
CA SER A 193 15.37 -12.82 2.18
C SER A 193 15.08 -14.31 2.03
N ALA A 194 16.08 -15.10 1.62
CA ALA A 194 15.95 -16.55 1.47
C ALA A 194 15.62 -17.26 2.79
N LEU A 195 16.23 -16.85 3.91
CA LEU A 195 15.88 -17.37 5.24
C LEU A 195 14.42 -17.06 5.60
N GLY A 196 13.95 -15.85 5.28
CA GLY A 196 12.54 -15.44 5.45
C GLY A 196 11.56 -16.18 4.53
N GLU A 197 11.98 -16.62 3.35
CA GLU A 197 11.17 -17.41 2.41
C GLU A 197 11.09 -18.90 2.78
N ILE A 198 12.18 -19.46 3.32
CA ILE A 198 12.25 -20.84 3.81
C ILE A 198 11.29 -21.04 4.99
N LYS A 199 11.15 -20.03 5.87
CA LYS A 199 10.20 -20.03 7.00
C LYS A 199 10.34 -21.24 7.94
N SER A 200 11.57 -21.70 8.16
CA SER A 200 11.86 -22.87 9.00
C SER A 200 12.31 -22.47 10.40
N GLU A 201 11.76 -23.13 11.41
CA GLU A 201 12.14 -22.97 12.82
C GLU A 201 13.62 -23.25 13.07
N GLN A 202 14.24 -24.10 12.24
CA GLN A 202 15.66 -24.44 12.35
C GLN A 202 16.56 -23.20 12.18
N ALA A 203 16.09 -22.17 11.45
CA ALA A 203 16.82 -20.94 11.25
C ALA A 203 16.79 -20.00 12.46
N ILE A 204 15.77 -20.10 13.34
CA ILE A 204 15.59 -19.20 14.50
C ILE A 204 16.82 -19.16 15.42
N PRO A 205 17.30 -20.29 15.99
CA PRO A 205 18.42 -20.26 16.92
C PRO A 205 19.72 -19.79 16.24
N MET A 206 19.88 -20.06 14.95
CA MET A 206 21.06 -19.66 14.19
C MET A 206 21.05 -18.16 13.88
N LEU A 207 19.89 -17.61 13.48
CA LEU A 207 19.68 -16.17 13.27
C LEU A 207 19.88 -15.40 14.57
N MET A 208 19.27 -15.86 15.67
CA MET A 208 19.40 -15.21 16.98
C MET A 208 20.85 -15.15 17.45
N ASN A 209 21.59 -16.25 17.35
CA ASN A 209 23.01 -16.28 17.71
C ASN A 209 23.84 -15.28 16.87
N ARG A 210 23.56 -15.16 15.57
CA ARG A 210 24.21 -14.15 14.72
C ARG A 210 23.83 -12.73 15.11
N LEU A 211 22.56 -12.45 15.31
CA LEU A 211 22.06 -11.12 15.72
C LEU A 211 22.53 -10.72 17.12
N GLU A 212 22.89 -11.67 17.99
CA GLU A 212 23.46 -11.39 19.31
C GLU A 212 24.96 -11.06 19.27
N ASN A 213 25.67 -11.41 18.19
CA ASN A 213 27.09 -11.12 18.03
C ASN A 213 27.32 -9.62 17.75
N GLU A 214 27.99 -8.92 18.66
CA GLU A 214 28.24 -7.47 18.55
C GLU A 214 29.11 -7.10 17.34
N GLU A 215 30.07 -7.96 16.96
CA GLU A 215 30.89 -7.74 15.77
C GLU A 215 30.03 -7.82 14.51
N PHE A 216 29.16 -8.83 14.41
CA PHE A 216 28.18 -8.98 13.32
C PHE A 216 27.27 -7.75 13.19
N VAL A 217 26.66 -7.32 14.30
CA VAL A 217 25.73 -6.17 14.32
C VAL A 217 26.46 -4.87 13.96
N SER A 218 27.69 -4.69 14.44
CA SER A 218 28.48 -3.50 14.13
C SER A 218 28.93 -3.44 12.66
N ALA A 219 29.31 -4.60 12.08
CA ALA A 219 29.75 -4.73 10.70
C ALA A 219 28.61 -4.62 9.68
N ASN A 220 27.39 -5.00 10.07
CA ASN A 220 26.22 -5.08 9.18
C ASN A 220 25.13 -4.02 9.47
N ASN A 221 25.52 -2.85 9.98
CA ASN A 221 24.56 -1.75 10.23
C ASN A 221 23.86 -1.28 8.93
N GLY A 222 22.53 -1.15 8.95
CA GLY A 222 21.71 -0.80 7.78
C GLY A 222 20.72 -1.90 7.34
N ASN A 223 20.51 -2.02 6.02
CA ASN A 223 19.47 -2.88 5.41
C ASN A 223 19.63 -4.38 5.72
N THR A 224 20.85 -4.90 5.79
CA THR A 224 21.09 -6.33 6.04
C THR A 224 20.61 -6.77 7.43
N LEU A 225 20.91 -5.98 8.48
CA LEU A 225 20.42 -6.25 9.84
C LEU A 225 18.89 -6.20 9.88
N TYR A 226 18.30 -5.24 9.16
CA TYR A 226 16.85 -5.11 9.03
C TYR A 226 16.24 -6.32 8.30
N SER A 227 16.79 -6.75 7.17
CA SER A 227 16.32 -7.93 6.44
C SER A 227 16.50 -9.23 7.23
N ALA A 228 17.56 -9.36 8.04
CA ALA A 228 17.76 -10.51 8.92
C ALA A 228 16.74 -10.54 10.08
N LEU A 229 16.35 -9.36 10.60
CA LEU A 229 15.26 -9.22 11.57
C LEU A 229 13.89 -9.51 10.92
N GLU A 230 13.60 -8.98 9.73
CA GLU A 230 12.38 -9.31 8.98
C GLU A 230 12.29 -10.80 8.67
N ALA A 231 13.41 -11.45 8.33
CA ALA A 231 13.45 -12.89 8.13
C ALA A 231 13.11 -13.65 9.41
N LEU A 232 13.66 -13.23 10.54
CA LEU A 232 13.37 -13.81 11.86
C LEU A 232 11.88 -13.63 12.21
N GLU A 233 11.32 -12.44 12.01
CA GLU A 233 9.90 -12.14 12.22
C GLU A 233 9.02 -13.00 11.30
N ALA A 234 9.34 -13.09 10.01
CA ALA A 234 8.60 -13.90 9.04
C ALA A 234 8.61 -15.41 9.39
N ILE A 235 9.73 -15.92 9.93
CA ILE A 235 9.81 -17.29 10.45
C ILE A 235 8.94 -17.42 11.70
N GLN A 236 9.02 -16.48 12.65
CA GLN A 236 8.25 -16.51 13.91
C GLN A 236 6.73 -16.41 13.69
N GLU A 237 6.28 -15.55 12.77
CA GLU A 237 4.88 -15.40 12.36
C GLU A 237 4.33 -16.70 11.78
N ASN A 238 5.11 -17.36 10.90
CA ASN A 238 4.68 -18.58 10.22
C ASN A 238 4.66 -19.81 11.15
N CYS A 239 5.63 -19.89 12.06
CA CYS A 239 5.77 -20.99 13.00
C CYS A 239 4.90 -20.83 14.26
N GLN A 240 4.13 -19.74 14.36
CA GLN A 240 3.30 -19.41 15.53
C GLN A 240 4.08 -19.44 16.86
N TYR A 241 5.40 -19.26 16.80
CA TYR A 241 6.27 -19.26 17.97
C TYR A 241 6.18 -17.90 18.65
N TYR A 242 5.10 -17.70 19.41
CA TYR A 242 5.04 -16.64 20.39
C TYR A 242 5.99 -16.97 21.56
N ARG A 243 7.10 -16.22 21.62
CA ARG A 243 8.15 -16.12 22.67
C ARG A 243 9.50 -16.76 22.36
N CYS A 244 10.39 -15.96 21.78
CA CYS A 244 11.78 -15.81 22.23
C CYS A 244 12.29 -14.49 21.65
N LEU A 245 12.15 -13.36 22.35
CA LEU A 245 13.22 -12.77 23.16
C LEU A 245 12.62 -11.78 24.16
N THR A 246 12.49 -12.21 25.41
CA THR A 246 12.58 -11.31 26.56
C THR A 246 13.64 -11.93 27.45
N GLU A 247 14.84 -11.35 27.45
CA GLU A 247 15.60 -11.00 28.66
C GLU A 247 17.02 -10.51 28.31
N GLN A 248 17.24 -9.23 28.63
CA GLN A 248 18.51 -8.58 28.98
C GLN A 248 19.62 -8.43 27.91
N LYS A 249 19.74 -7.22 27.35
CA LYS A 249 21.04 -6.62 26.95
C LYS A 249 21.25 -5.24 27.61
N PRO A 250 22.52 -4.81 27.79
CA PRO A 250 22.93 -3.87 28.83
C PRO A 250 22.57 -2.41 28.55
N GLN A 251 22.24 -1.68 29.61
CA GLN A 251 21.96 -0.24 29.60
C GLN A 251 23.13 0.59 29.06
N LEU A 252 22.90 1.31 27.96
CA LEU A 252 23.50 2.63 27.74
C LEU A 252 22.58 3.67 28.39
N TYR A 253 23.14 4.44 29.33
CA TYR A 253 22.43 5.42 30.17
C TYR A 253 21.61 6.42 29.34
N LEU A 254 20.29 6.36 29.48
CA LEU A 254 19.34 7.45 29.18
C LEU A 254 18.54 7.75 30.46
N PRO A 255 18.24 9.02 30.78
CA PRO A 255 17.55 9.38 32.02
C PRO A 255 16.11 8.84 32.02
N PRO A 256 15.50 8.60 33.20
CA PRO A 256 14.44 7.63 33.34
C PRO A 256 13.12 8.14 32.74
N SER A 257 12.72 7.59 31.59
CA SER A 257 11.30 7.56 31.24
C SER A 257 10.63 6.45 32.05
N GLN A 258 9.76 6.87 32.96
CA GLN A 258 8.92 6.04 33.81
C GLN A 258 8.18 4.94 33.03
N PRO A 259 7.79 3.83 33.69
CA PRO A 259 7.04 2.75 33.06
C PRO A 259 5.68 3.29 32.57
N SER A 260 5.40 3.23 31.26
CA SER A 260 4.05 3.55 30.78
C SER A 260 3.12 2.39 31.15
N LYS A 261 2.37 2.60 32.23
CA LYS A 261 1.05 2.01 32.46
C LYS A 261 0.29 1.94 31.12
N THR A 262 -0.44 0.87 30.84
CA THR A 262 -1.46 0.90 29.79
C THR A 262 -2.45 2.03 30.14
N SER A 263 -2.33 3.14 29.40
CA SER A 263 -3.08 4.36 29.64
C SER A 263 -4.43 4.22 28.96
N LEU A 264 -5.47 4.02 29.77
CA LEU A 264 -6.85 4.22 29.35
C LEU A 264 -6.97 5.54 28.56
N MET A 265 -7.43 5.47 27.31
CA MET A 265 -7.51 6.61 26.39
C MET A 265 -8.92 6.78 25.82
N TYR A 266 -9.37 8.02 25.69
CA TYR A 266 -10.68 8.41 25.16
C TYR A 266 -10.55 9.36 23.97
N ILE A 267 -11.06 8.93 22.82
CA ILE A 267 -11.11 9.73 21.59
C ILE A 267 -12.57 9.99 21.23
N LEU A 268 -12.93 11.26 21.09
CA LEU A 268 -14.25 11.66 20.61
C LEU A 268 -14.21 11.83 19.09
N HIS A 269 -15.14 11.19 18.36
CA HIS A 269 -15.24 11.29 16.91
C HIS A 269 -16.59 11.89 16.52
N LEU A 270 -16.52 13.08 15.91
CA LEU A 270 -17.65 13.83 15.37
C LEU A 270 -17.51 13.98 13.86
N SER A 271 -18.64 14.05 13.16
CA SER A 271 -18.72 14.29 11.72
C SER A 271 -19.99 15.04 11.38
N ASP A 272 -20.00 15.75 10.25
CA ASP A 272 -21.20 16.42 9.70
C ASP A 272 -21.82 17.33 10.78
N LEU A 273 -21.02 18.29 11.25
CA LEU A 273 -21.39 19.23 12.30
C LEU A 273 -22.38 20.27 11.77
N HIS A 274 -22.16 20.81 10.57
CA HIS A 274 -22.99 21.83 9.92
C HIS A 274 -23.41 22.98 10.86
N PHE A 275 -22.45 23.59 11.55
CA PHE A 275 -22.78 24.69 12.45
C PHE A 275 -23.42 25.85 11.68
N GLY A 276 -24.60 26.29 12.13
CA GLY A 276 -25.28 27.46 11.59
C GLY A 276 -24.99 28.70 12.41
N THR A 277 -25.38 28.69 13.69
CA THR A 277 -25.28 29.87 14.57
C THR A 277 -24.47 29.61 15.84
N PRO A 278 -23.85 30.65 16.44
CA PRO A 278 -23.16 30.54 17.73
C PRO A 278 -24.04 30.08 18.91
N ASP A 279 -25.35 30.25 18.82
CA ASP A 279 -26.30 29.78 19.85
C ASP A 279 -26.56 28.28 19.75
N GLU A 280 -26.61 27.74 18.53
CA GLU A 280 -26.69 26.29 18.30
C GLU A 280 -25.42 25.59 18.74
N ALA A 281 -24.26 26.17 18.39
CA ALA A 281 -22.95 25.71 18.86
C ALA A 281 -22.94 25.53 20.39
N ASN A 282 -23.41 26.53 21.13
CA ASN A 282 -23.47 26.47 22.60
C ASN A 282 -24.45 25.43 23.14
N LYS A 283 -25.59 25.26 22.48
CA LYS A 283 -26.56 24.24 22.92
C LYS A 283 -25.98 22.85 22.73
N TRP A 284 -25.34 22.59 21.58
CA TRP A 284 -24.81 21.29 21.24
C TRP A 284 -23.55 20.94 22.03
N SER A 285 -22.67 21.90 22.31
CA SER A 285 -21.50 21.71 23.20
C SER A 285 -21.97 21.29 24.60
N ASN A 286 -22.93 22.01 25.18
CA ASN A 286 -23.50 21.71 26.50
C ASN A 286 -24.17 20.33 26.54
N GLN A 287 -24.98 20.00 25.52
CA GLN A 287 -25.63 18.68 25.42
C GLN A 287 -24.61 17.54 25.33
N LEU A 288 -23.56 17.73 24.53
CA LEU A 288 -22.48 16.76 24.38
C LEU A 288 -21.67 16.61 25.68
N ALA A 289 -21.32 17.73 26.33
CA ALA A 289 -20.61 17.72 27.59
C ALA A 289 -21.42 17.04 28.71
N MET A 290 -22.74 17.28 28.77
CA MET A 290 -23.64 16.57 29.69
C MET A 290 -23.62 15.07 29.45
N ASP A 291 -23.73 14.61 28.20
CA ASP A 291 -23.71 13.19 27.87
C ASP A 291 -22.38 12.53 28.25
N LEU A 292 -21.26 13.17 27.90
CA LEU A 292 -19.92 12.65 28.18
C LEU A 292 -19.62 12.62 29.69
N LYS A 293 -19.97 13.67 30.44
CA LYS A 293 -19.66 13.78 31.89
C LYS A 293 -20.66 13.04 32.78
N GLN A 294 -21.95 13.07 32.47
CA GLN A 294 -23.00 12.56 33.37
C GLN A 294 -23.41 11.13 33.01
N GLU A 295 -23.65 10.87 31.72
CA GLU A 295 -24.13 9.57 31.26
C GLU A 295 -22.97 8.58 31.05
N LEU A 296 -21.96 8.97 30.26
CA LEU A 296 -20.79 8.13 29.97
C LEU A 296 -19.70 8.21 31.06
N GLN A 297 -19.73 9.25 31.89
CA GLN A 297 -18.84 9.47 33.03
C GLN A 297 -17.35 9.35 32.66
N ILE A 298 -16.97 9.91 31.51
CA ILE A 298 -15.57 9.87 31.09
C ILE A 298 -14.72 10.80 31.97
N PRO A 299 -13.50 10.39 32.34
CA PRO A 299 -12.63 11.20 33.20
C PRO A 299 -11.94 12.34 32.45
N HIS A 300 -11.70 12.18 31.14
CA HIS A 300 -11.04 13.16 30.27
C HIS A 300 -11.27 12.79 28.80
N LEU A 301 -10.81 13.66 27.89
CA LEU A 301 -10.64 13.37 26.47
C LEU A 301 -9.16 13.52 26.10
N ASP A 302 -8.61 12.56 25.36
CA ASP A 302 -7.24 12.60 24.85
C ASP A 302 -7.14 13.21 23.47
N ALA A 303 -8.17 13.01 22.64
CA ALA A 303 -8.25 13.56 21.31
C ALA A 303 -9.71 13.80 20.88
N LEU A 304 -9.88 14.80 20.00
CA LEU A 304 -11.12 15.10 19.30
C LEU A 304 -10.86 15.01 17.80
N ILE A 305 -11.60 14.16 17.11
CA ILE A 305 -11.53 13.99 15.66
C ILE A 305 -12.80 14.57 15.04
N LEU A 306 -12.63 15.53 14.14
CA LEU A 306 -13.67 16.10 13.29
C LEU A 306 -13.44 15.64 11.86
N SER A 307 -14.24 14.68 11.38
CA SER A 307 -14.06 14.05 10.08
C SER A 307 -14.89 14.70 8.98
N GLY A 308 -14.82 16.02 8.85
CA GLY A 308 -15.44 16.80 7.75
C GLY A 308 -16.83 17.38 8.02
N ASP A 309 -17.23 18.26 7.12
CA ASP A 309 -18.48 19.02 7.11
C ASP A 309 -18.68 19.80 8.42
N ILE A 310 -17.70 20.64 8.71
CA ILE A 310 -17.71 21.55 9.86
C ILE A 310 -18.73 22.66 9.62
N ALA A 311 -18.68 23.25 8.43
CA ALA A 311 -19.62 24.26 7.96
C ALA A 311 -20.65 23.64 7.00
N ASN A 312 -21.70 24.39 6.64
CA ASN A 312 -22.65 23.98 5.60
C ASN A 312 -22.37 24.65 4.25
N LYS A 313 -21.96 25.93 4.26
CA LYS A 313 -21.64 26.69 3.04
C LYS A 313 -20.25 27.30 3.06
N SER A 314 -19.41 26.88 4.01
CA SER A 314 -18.07 27.43 4.24
C SER A 314 -18.07 28.95 4.36
N THR A 315 -18.90 29.50 5.27
CA THR A 315 -18.92 30.94 5.56
C THR A 315 -18.16 31.27 6.84
N PRO A 316 -17.58 32.49 6.97
CA PRO A 316 -16.86 32.88 8.19
C PRO A 316 -17.71 32.78 9.47
N ASP A 317 -19.01 33.06 9.40
CA ASP A 317 -19.93 32.99 10.54
C ASP A 317 -20.13 31.54 11.04
N GLU A 318 -20.25 30.58 10.13
CA GLU A 318 -20.34 29.15 10.46
C GLU A 318 -19.06 28.68 11.16
N TYR A 319 -17.88 29.10 10.68
CA TYR A 319 -16.61 28.78 11.31
C TYR A 319 -16.41 29.48 12.66
N ALA A 320 -16.94 30.69 12.84
CA ALA A 320 -16.95 31.35 14.15
C ALA A 320 -17.83 30.58 15.15
N ALA A 321 -18.98 30.05 14.72
CA ALA A 321 -19.81 29.17 15.53
C ALA A 321 -19.08 27.85 15.85
N ALA A 322 -18.40 27.23 14.87
CA ALA A 322 -17.60 26.04 15.07
C ALA A 322 -16.46 26.26 16.07
N GLN A 323 -15.75 27.38 15.97
CA GLN A 323 -14.68 27.74 16.90
C GLN A 323 -15.21 27.89 18.32
N LYS A 324 -16.37 28.54 18.49
CA LYS A 324 -17.03 28.68 19.79
C LYS A 324 -17.39 27.32 20.41
N PHE A 325 -17.95 26.40 19.60
CA PHE A 325 -18.21 25.03 20.05
C PHE A 325 -16.94 24.34 20.56
N LEU A 326 -15.84 24.46 19.81
CA LEU A 326 -14.56 23.86 20.20
C LEU A 326 -13.98 24.49 21.46
N ASP A 327 -14.05 25.82 21.60
CA ASP A 327 -13.57 26.53 22.78
C ASP A 327 -14.32 26.10 24.05
N GLU A 328 -15.64 25.93 23.97
CA GLU A 328 -16.45 25.44 25.10
C GLU A 328 -16.08 23.99 25.46
N LEU A 329 -16.01 23.10 24.47
CA LEU A 329 -15.64 21.70 24.71
C LEU A 329 -14.21 21.57 25.26
N ARG A 330 -13.29 22.43 24.81
CA ARG A 330 -11.93 22.51 25.33
C ARG A 330 -11.89 22.95 26.79
N GLN A 331 -12.70 23.93 27.18
CA GLN A 331 -12.81 24.33 28.58
C GLN A 331 -13.39 23.20 29.43
N ASP A 332 -14.41 22.50 28.92
CA ASP A 332 -15.07 21.42 29.63
C ASP A 332 -14.17 20.19 29.90
N PHE A 333 -13.27 19.87 28.97
CA PHE A 333 -12.42 18.68 29.03
C PHE A 333 -10.92 18.98 29.14
N SER A 334 -10.54 20.26 29.27
CA SER A 334 -9.15 20.73 29.27
C SER A 334 -8.34 20.28 28.05
N LEU A 335 -9.01 20.12 26.89
CA LEU A 335 -8.38 19.75 25.63
C LEU A 335 -7.50 20.88 25.10
N LYS A 336 -6.34 20.53 24.55
CA LYS A 336 -5.46 21.45 23.85
C LYS A 336 -5.72 21.44 22.35
N PHE A 337 -5.29 22.49 21.66
CA PHE A 337 -5.45 22.61 20.21
C PHE A 337 -4.74 21.50 19.43
N GLU A 338 -3.61 21.00 19.94
CA GLU A 338 -2.86 19.89 19.34
C GLU A 338 -3.65 18.58 19.40
N GLN A 339 -4.61 18.47 20.33
CA GLN A 339 -5.46 17.31 20.51
C GLN A 339 -6.72 17.33 19.64
N ILE A 340 -6.88 18.35 18.79
CA ILE A 340 -7.98 18.47 17.85
C ILE A 340 -7.46 18.16 16.44
N ILE A 341 -8.06 17.14 15.83
CA ILE A 341 -7.78 16.67 14.48
C ILE A 341 -8.96 17.06 13.61
N ILE A 342 -8.69 17.68 12.46
CA ILE A 342 -9.72 18.20 11.57
C ILE A 342 -9.39 17.78 10.14
N ALA A 343 -10.28 17.02 9.52
CA ALA A 343 -10.27 16.75 8.08
C ALA A 343 -11.43 17.52 7.43
N PRO A 344 -11.25 18.10 6.22
CA PRO A 344 -12.34 18.79 5.52
C PRO A 344 -13.30 17.82 4.83
N GLY A 345 -14.57 18.25 4.72
CA GLY A 345 -15.62 17.66 3.90
C GLY A 345 -16.01 18.54 2.71
N ASN A 346 -17.04 18.15 1.96
CA ASN A 346 -17.49 18.90 0.79
C ASN A 346 -18.29 20.17 1.16
N HIS A 347 -18.88 20.26 2.34
CA HIS A 347 -19.54 21.48 2.81
C HIS A 347 -18.58 22.52 3.37
N ASP A 348 -17.32 22.15 3.60
CA ASP A 348 -16.23 23.06 3.97
C ASP A 348 -15.65 23.81 2.76
N LEU A 349 -16.14 23.50 1.56
CA LEU A 349 -15.80 24.16 0.30
C LEU A 349 -16.65 25.42 0.12
N ASN A 350 -16.03 26.53 -0.28
CA ASN A 350 -16.78 27.70 -0.73
C ASN A 350 -17.36 27.44 -2.13
N TRP A 351 -18.65 27.11 -2.17
CA TRP A 351 -19.37 26.81 -3.41
C TRP A 351 -19.51 28.02 -4.33
N GLN A 352 -19.59 29.24 -3.78
CA GLN A 352 -19.69 30.45 -4.60
C GLN A 352 -18.40 30.68 -5.38
N ILE A 353 -17.23 30.56 -4.72
CA ILE A 353 -15.93 30.62 -5.41
C ILE A 353 -15.84 29.50 -6.46
N SER A 354 -16.33 28.30 -6.12
CA SER A 354 -16.33 27.16 -7.05
C SER A 354 -17.16 27.43 -8.32
N GLU A 355 -18.31 28.11 -8.18
CA GLU A 355 -19.24 28.42 -9.28
C GLU A 355 -18.86 29.65 -10.09
N GLU A 356 -18.45 30.72 -9.43
CA GLU A 356 -18.25 32.02 -10.07
C GLU A 356 -16.80 32.22 -10.55
N GLU A 357 -15.82 31.64 -9.86
CA GLU A 357 -14.38 31.90 -10.08
C GLU A 357 -13.57 30.64 -10.44
N GLY A 358 -14.10 29.44 -10.18
CA GLY A 358 -13.37 28.18 -10.35
C GLY A 358 -13.16 27.73 -11.81
N TYR A 359 -13.83 28.37 -12.78
CA TYR A 359 -13.85 27.94 -14.17
C TYR A 359 -13.70 29.10 -15.16
N ILE A 360 -12.84 28.92 -16.17
CA ILE A 360 -12.59 29.89 -17.24
C ILE A 360 -13.33 29.47 -18.53
N PRO A 361 -14.19 30.34 -19.09
CA PRO A 361 -14.80 30.10 -20.40
C PRO A 361 -13.75 30.04 -21.51
N THR A 362 -13.61 28.87 -22.14
CA THR A 362 -12.59 28.59 -23.17
C THR A 362 -13.26 28.14 -24.45
N LEU A 363 -12.81 28.64 -25.61
CA LEU A 363 -13.37 28.26 -26.90
C LEU A 363 -13.06 26.78 -27.20
N ARG A 364 -14.08 25.96 -27.47
CA ARG A 364 -13.94 24.52 -27.70
C ARG A 364 -12.87 24.17 -28.75
N LYS A 365 -12.80 24.92 -29.85
CA LYS A 365 -11.81 24.70 -30.92
C LYS A 365 -10.36 24.99 -30.51
N LYS A 366 -10.14 25.80 -29.46
CA LYS A 366 -8.80 26.14 -28.96
C LYS A 366 -8.26 25.09 -27.99
N TYR A 367 -9.11 24.21 -27.49
CA TYR A 367 -8.74 23.12 -26.59
C TYR A 367 -8.52 21.86 -27.45
N GLN A 368 -7.28 21.61 -27.89
CA GLN A 368 -6.86 20.41 -28.63
C GLN A 368 -5.82 19.63 -27.80
N GLU A 369 -5.94 18.30 -27.82
CA GLU A 369 -5.20 17.25 -27.08
C GLU A 369 -5.82 16.81 -25.74
N SER A 370 -5.96 15.48 -25.61
CA SER A 370 -6.54 14.68 -24.50
C SER A 370 -7.48 15.45 -23.56
N MET A 371 -8.79 15.37 -23.81
CA MET A 371 -9.78 15.84 -22.83
C MET A 371 -9.58 15.07 -21.53
N ASP A 372 -8.93 15.70 -20.56
CA ASP A 372 -9.09 15.29 -19.18
C ASP A 372 -10.49 15.75 -18.75
N GLU A 373 -11.45 14.84 -18.88
CA GLU A 373 -12.84 15.06 -18.46
C GLU A 373 -12.94 15.52 -16.99
N SER A 374 -11.89 15.32 -16.19
CA SER A 374 -11.80 15.80 -14.81
C SER A 374 -11.65 17.33 -14.69
N CYS A 375 -11.30 18.05 -15.75
CA CYS A 375 -11.02 19.49 -15.67
C CYS A 375 -11.91 20.36 -16.58
N VAL A 376 -12.94 19.79 -17.20
CA VAL A 376 -13.74 20.47 -18.23
C VAL A 376 -15.23 20.19 -18.11
N ILE A 377 -16.02 21.26 -18.00
CA ILE A 377 -17.49 21.24 -18.15
C ILE A 377 -17.82 21.56 -19.61
N ASP A 378 -18.52 20.63 -20.26
CA ASP A 378 -18.97 20.78 -21.65
C ASP A 378 -20.49 20.60 -21.74
N ASP A 379 -21.19 21.65 -22.17
CA ASP A 379 -22.65 21.69 -22.35
C ASP A 379 -23.08 21.41 -23.81
N GLY A 380 -22.14 21.07 -24.70
CA GLY A 380 -22.42 20.88 -26.13
C GLY A 380 -22.19 22.14 -26.99
N GLY A 381 -21.87 23.28 -26.38
CA GLY A 381 -21.77 24.60 -27.02
C GLY A 381 -20.44 24.93 -27.72
N ALA A 382 -20.26 26.21 -28.08
CA ALA A 382 -19.03 26.72 -28.70
C ALA A 382 -17.90 26.97 -27.68
N TYR A 383 -18.26 27.07 -26.40
CA TYR A 383 -17.36 27.27 -25.26
C TYR A 383 -17.47 26.09 -24.31
N ILE A 384 -16.39 25.80 -23.61
CA ILE A 384 -16.29 24.85 -22.50
C ILE A 384 -15.77 25.61 -21.28
N ALA A 385 -16.15 25.19 -20.07
CA ALA A 385 -15.62 25.78 -18.84
C ALA A 385 -14.45 24.90 -18.36
N VAL A 386 -13.24 25.45 -18.33
CA VAL A 386 -12.04 24.72 -17.90
C VAL A 386 -11.67 25.18 -16.50
N VAL A 387 -11.32 24.25 -15.61
CA VAL A 387 -10.92 24.56 -14.23
C VAL A 387 -9.78 25.59 -14.24
N ASP A 388 -9.94 26.67 -13.47
CA ASP A 388 -8.86 27.58 -13.12
C ASP A 388 -8.09 26.99 -11.94
N PRO A 389 -6.85 26.49 -12.13
CA PRO A 389 -6.13 25.79 -11.07
C PRO A 389 -5.82 26.68 -9.87
N GLU A 390 -5.71 28.00 -10.04
CA GLU A 390 -5.40 28.91 -8.93
C GLU A 390 -6.67 29.25 -8.15
N ASN A 391 -7.75 29.64 -8.85
CA ASN A 391 -9.00 29.97 -8.17
C ASN A 391 -9.70 28.74 -7.59
N HIS A 392 -9.58 27.58 -8.21
CA HIS A 392 -10.16 26.34 -7.68
C HIS A 392 -9.51 25.87 -6.37
N LYS A 393 -8.28 26.27 -6.05
CA LYS A 393 -7.70 25.99 -4.72
C LYS A 393 -8.29 26.89 -3.62
N ARG A 394 -8.70 28.11 -3.98
CA ARG A 394 -9.19 29.14 -3.06
C ARG A 394 -10.52 28.79 -2.37
N ARG A 395 -11.25 27.81 -2.87
CA ARG A 395 -12.46 27.27 -2.22
C ARG A 395 -12.22 26.73 -0.80
N PHE A 396 -10.97 26.43 -0.44
CA PHE A 396 -10.58 26.04 0.93
C PHE A 396 -10.11 27.21 1.81
N GLU A 397 -10.08 28.46 1.33
CA GLU A 397 -9.53 29.61 2.09
C GLU A 397 -10.22 29.80 3.44
N HIS A 398 -11.56 29.73 3.51
CA HIS A 398 -12.27 29.89 4.77
C HIS A 398 -11.99 28.74 5.75
N PHE A 399 -11.97 27.49 5.26
CA PHE A 399 -11.56 26.34 6.06
C PHE A 399 -10.10 26.47 6.55
N SER A 400 -9.21 26.97 5.69
CA SER A 400 -7.80 27.19 6.02
C SER A 400 -7.61 28.23 7.12
N ASN A 401 -8.38 29.33 7.07
CA ASN A 401 -8.39 30.35 8.10
C ASN A 401 -8.93 29.81 9.44
N PHE A 402 -10.02 29.04 9.39
CA PHE A 402 -10.55 28.34 10.58
C PHE A 402 -9.50 27.38 11.16
N TYR A 403 -8.88 26.56 10.32
CA TYR A 403 -7.83 25.64 10.73
C TYR A 403 -6.64 26.39 11.34
N GLN A 404 -6.25 27.55 10.80
CA GLN A 404 -5.22 28.40 11.38
C GLN A 404 -5.57 28.90 12.78
N ALA A 405 -6.82 29.27 13.03
CA ALA A 405 -7.27 29.71 14.35
C ALA A 405 -7.14 28.59 15.40
N ILE A 406 -7.24 27.33 14.99
CA ILE A 406 -7.11 26.16 15.86
C ILE A 406 -5.65 25.69 15.96
N LYS A 407 -4.97 25.48 14.83
CA LYS A 407 -3.67 24.79 14.75
C LYS A 407 -2.48 25.74 14.63
N ASN A 408 -2.72 27.06 14.67
CA ASN A 408 -1.72 28.12 14.52
C ASN A 408 -0.90 28.04 13.22
N GLN A 409 -1.43 27.36 12.21
CA GLN A 409 -0.88 27.27 10.86
C GLN A 409 -2.04 27.09 9.88
N PRO A 410 -2.02 27.72 8.70
CA PRO A 410 -3.09 27.56 7.72
C PRO A 410 -3.15 26.13 7.17
N TYR A 411 -4.36 25.66 6.87
CA TYR A 411 -4.51 24.42 6.11
C TYR A 411 -4.00 24.64 4.68
N PRO A 412 -3.17 23.76 4.12
CA PRO A 412 -2.61 23.97 2.80
C PRO A 412 -3.68 23.96 1.71
N LEU A 413 -3.56 24.91 0.78
CA LEU A 413 -4.42 24.97 -0.41
C LEU A 413 -3.91 24.06 -1.55
N GLU A 414 -2.60 23.78 -1.56
CA GLU A 414 -1.98 22.86 -2.52
C GLU A 414 -2.38 21.42 -2.23
N TYR A 415 -3.02 20.76 -3.19
CA TYR A 415 -3.66 19.45 -3.00
C TYR A 415 -2.67 18.36 -2.57
N GLU A 416 -1.44 18.36 -3.06
CA GLU A 416 -0.39 17.41 -2.65
C GLU A 416 0.13 17.61 -1.22
N LYS A 417 -0.27 18.70 -0.55
CA LYS A 417 0.05 18.99 0.85
C LYS A 417 -1.15 18.83 1.78
N GLN A 418 -2.33 18.45 1.26
CA GLN A 418 -3.56 18.33 2.04
C GLN A 418 -3.64 17.04 2.87
N TYR A 419 -2.67 16.88 3.77
CA TYR A 419 -2.64 15.88 4.82
C TYR A 419 -2.18 16.50 6.14
N THR A 420 -2.56 15.88 7.26
CA THR A 420 -2.09 16.27 8.59
C THR A 420 -1.50 15.06 9.31
N LEU A 421 -0.48 15.26 10.14
CA LEU A 421 0.11 14.23 10.98
C LEU A 421 0.07 14.71 12.44
N ASP A 422 -0.87 14.20 13.19
CA ASP A 422 -1.10 14.55 14.58
C ASP A 422 -0.56 13.42 15.48
N HIS A 423 0.59 13.68 16.13
CA HIS A 423 1.31 12.71 16.96
C HIS A 423 1.08 12.96 18.45
N PHE A 424 0.66 11.90 19.15
CA PHE A 424 0.34 11.88 20.57
C PHE A 424 1.34 10.97 21.29
N PRO A 425 2.51 11.48 21.70
CA PRO A 425 3.60 10.64 22.21
C PRO A 425 3.24 9.91 23.50
N ASN A 426 2.44 10.53 24.38
CA ASN A 426 2.03 9.91 25.65
C ASN A 426 1.07 8.73 25.45
N GLN A 427 0.28 8.78 24.38
CA GLN A 427 -0.68 7.76 24.00
C GLN A 427 -0.13 6.78 22.96
N ASN A 428 1.11 6.99 22.48
CA ASN A 428 1.72 6.25 21.38
C ASN A 428 0.76 6.14 20.17
N LEU A 429 0.17 7.26 19.78
CA LEU A 429 -0.86 7.35 18.76
C LEU A 429 -0.44 8.34 17.67
N LEU A 430 -0.66 7.95 16.43
CA LEU A 430 -0.51 8.82 15.25
C LEU A 430 -1.83 8.85 14.49
N ILE A 431 -2.32 10.05 14.21
CA ILE A 431 -3.51 10.26 13.39
C ILE A 431 -3.12 10.98 12.11
N LEU A 432 -3.46 10.36 10.97
CA LEU A 432 -3.30 10.92 9.63
C LEU A 432 -4.64 11.48 9.15
N GLY A 433 -4.74 12.79 8.98
CA GLY A 433 -5.88 13.43 8.31
C GLY A 433 -5.65 13.52 6.81
N LEU A 434 -6.67 13.19 6.01
CA LEU A 434 -6.63 13.26 4.54
C LEU A 434 -7.84 14.03 3.99
N ASN A 435 -7.62 14.84 2.96
CA ASN A 435 -8.70 15.51 2.24
C ASN A 435 -9.34 14.58 1.20
N SER A 436 -10.62 14.29 1.40
CA SER A 436 -11.43 13.50 0.45
C SER A 436 -12.28 14.33 -0.52
N ALA A 437 -12.31 15.66 -0.32
CA ALA A 437 -13.15 16.60 -1.05
C ALA A 437 -12.39 17.42 -2.11
N TRP A 438 -11.09 17.16 -2.30
CA TRP A 438 -10.18 18.00 -3.09
C TRP A 438 -10.54 18.13 -4.59
N GLN A 439 -11.33 17.20 -5.14
CA GLN A 439 -11.86 17.24 -6.52
C GLN A 439 -13.38 17.50 -6.63
N LEU A 440 -14.09 17.60 -5.51
CA LEU A 440 -15.54 17.79 -5.50
C LEU A 440 -15.91 19.25 -5.72
N ASP A 441 -16.96 19.54 -6.47
CA ASP A 441 -17.58 20.87 -6.54
C ASP A 441 -19.06 20.75 -6.95
N HIS A 442 -19.74 21.88 -7.21
CA HIS A 442 -21.19 21.87 -7.49
C HIS A 442 -21.53 21.21 -8.82
N HIS A 443 -20.59 21.16 -9.75
CA HIS A 443 -20.73 20.49 -11.04
C HIS A 443 -20.40 19.00 -10.93
N TYR A 444 -19.39 18.64 -10.14
CA TYR A 444 -18.87 17.28 -10.04
C TYR A 444 -18.92 16.73 -8.61
N LYS A 445 -20.12 16.39 -8.18
CA LYS A 445 -20.39 15.81 -6.84
C LYS A 445 -19.95 14.36 -6.68
N SER A 446 -19.50 13.71 -7.77
CA SER A 446 -19.21 12.28 -7.82
C SER A 446 -17.72 11.91 -7.82
N ARG A 447 -16.88 12.88 -7.42
CA ARG A 447 -15.41 12.85 -7.48
C ARG A 447 -14.74 12.85 -6.09
N ALA A 448 -15.40 12.29 -5.09
CA ALA A 448 -14.76 12.06 -3.80
C ALA A 448 -13.56 11.12 -4.00
N SER A 449 -12.37 11.54 -3.56
CA SER A 449 -11.12 10.79 -3.76
C SER A 449 -10.04 11.28 -2.81
N ILE A 450 -9.01 10.46 -2.57
CA ILE A 450 -7.80 10.88 -1.86
C ILE A 450 -6.74 11.27 -2.88
N ASN A 451 -6.11 12.44 -2.71
CA ASN A 451 -5.01 12.84 -3.57
C ASN A 451 -3.79 11.93 -3.32
N ILE A 452 -3.35 11.20 -4.36
CA ILE A 452 -2.27 10.21 -4.24
C ILE A 452 -0.92 10.84 -3.85
N ASN A 453 -0.64 12.06 -4.29
CA ASN A 453 0.59 12.76 -3.94
C ASN A 453 0.58 13.17 -2.46
N ALA A 454 -0.57 13.63 -1.94
CA ALA A 454 -0.72 13.93 -0.52
C ALA A 454 -0.50 12.67 0.34
N LEU A 455 -1.08 11.54 -0.04
CA LEU A 455 -0.85 10.27 0.64
C LEU A 455 0.62 9.84 0.56
N THR A 456 1.24 9.91 -0.60
CA THR A 456 2.64 9.53 -0.79
C THR A 456 3.58 10.38 0.06
N ASN A 457 3.33 11.68 0.14
CA ASN A 457 4.06 12.61 1.01
C ASN A 457 3.86 12.24 2.49
N ALA A 458 2.61 12.02 2.91
CA ALA A 458 2.29 11.60 4.27
C ALA A 458 3.00 10.31 4.67
N LEU A 459 2.91 9.26 3.84
CA LEU A 459 3.57 7.98 4.11
C LEU A 459 5.10 8.09 4.11
N THR A 460 5.65 8.97 3.28
CA THR A 460 7.09 9.27 3.27
C THR A 460 7.54 9.94 4.57
N ASP A 461 6.79 10.93 5.05
CA ASP A 461 7.05 11.58 6.34
C ASP A 461 6.90 10.60 7.49
N ILE A 462 5.91 9.69 7.41
CA ILE A 462 5.70 8.65 8.41
C ILE A 462 6.91 7.72 8.49
N ARG A 463 7.37 7.22 7.34
CA ARG A 463 8.51 6.30 7.24
C ARG A 463 9.82 6.93 7.70
N ARG A 464 10.01 8.24 7.45
CA ARG A 464 11.23 8.97 7.82
C ARG A 464 11.32 9.29 9.31
N ASN A 465 10.21 9.25 10.04
CA ASN A 465 10.18 9.64 11.44
C ASN A 465 10.08 8.41 12.37
N GLN A 466 11.20 8.09 13.02
CA GLN A 466 11.31 6.96 13.94
C GLN A 466 10.27 6.96 15.08
N TYR A 467 9.79 8.14 15.50
CA TYR A 467 8.80 8.23 16.58
C TYR A 467 7.44 7.63 16.21
N TYR A 468 7.15 7.49 14.92
CA TYR A 468 5.87 6.98 14.43
C TYR A 468 5.83 5.48 14.22
N GLN A 469 6.99 4.80 14.24
CA GLN A 469 7.08 3.36 13.95
C GLN A 469 6.19 2.56 14.90
N ASN A 470 6.29 2.84 16.20
CA ASN A 470 5.58 2.10 17.25
C ASN A 470 4.17 2.63 17.54
N CYS A 471 3.73 3.70 16.87
CA CYS A 471 2.40 4.26 17.14
C CYS A 471 1.27 3.37 16.62
N ILE A 472 0.16 3.36 17.36
CA ILE A 472 -1.15 3.01 16.80
C ILE A 472 -1.45 4.06 15.73
N LYS A 473 -1.72 3.62 14.50
CA LYS A 473 -1.95 4.51 13.36
C LYS A 473 -3.42 4.51 12.96
N ILE A 474 -4.01 5.70 12.93
CA ILE A 474 -5.41 5.95 12.54
C ILE A 474 -5.44 6.89 11.34
N ALA A 475 -6.11 6.50 10.26
CA ALA A 475 -6.39 7.39 9.14
C ALA A 475 -7.77 8.04 9.29
N VAL A 476 -7.94 9.30 8.87
CA VAL A 476 -9.20 10.04 8.98
C VAL A 476 -9.48 10.80 7.69
N TRP A 477 -10.69 10.67 7.16
CA TRP A 477 -11.20 11.48 6.05
C TRP A 477 -12.72 11.63 6.16
N HIS A 478 -13.38 12.31 5.22
CA HIS A 478 -14.82 12.57 5.30
C HIS A 478 -15.68 11.56 4.53
N HIS A 479 -15.48 11.45 3.22
CA HIS A 479 -16.39 10.71 2.32
C HIS A 479 -16.34 9.18 2.52
N PRO A 480 -17.46 8.47 2.38
CA PRO A 480 -17.53 7.05 2.65
C PRO A 480 -16.93 6.23 1.50
N LEU A 481 -16.49 5.01 1.82
CA LEU A 481 -16.10 4.02 0.80
C LEU A 481 -17.33 3.35 0.17
N ASP A 482 -18.36 3.14 0.99
CA ASP A 482 -19.61 2.48 0.61
C ASP A 482 -20.77 3.45 0.80
N SER A 483 -21.36 3.92 -0.30
CA SER A 483 -22.60 4.70 -0.31
C SER A 483 -23.43 4.33 -1.54
N ALA A 484 -24.75 4.38 -1.38
CA ALA A 484 -25.69 4.23 -2.50
C ALA A 484 -25.69 5.47 -3.41
N TRP A 485 -25.14 6.58 -2.93
CA TRP A 485 -25.08 7.86 -3.64
C TRP A 485 -23.73 8.04 -4.35
N GLU A 486 -23.61 9.13 -5.09
CA GLU A 486 -22.42 9.44 -5.89
C GLU A 486 -21.24 9.99 -5.06
N ASP A 487 -21.48 10.29 -3.79
CA ASP A 487 -20.57 10.86 -2.78
C ASP A 487 -19.46 9.92 -2.28
N ARG A 488 -19.46 8.64 -2.69
CA ARG A 488 -18.43 7.67 -2.27
C ARG A 488 -17.10 7.82 -2.99
N ILE A 489 -16.04 7.41 -2.31
CA ILE A 489 -14.72 7.21 -2.91
C ILE A 489 -14.73 5.93 -3.76
N LYS A 490 -14.60 6.08 -5.07
CA LYS A 490 -14.63 4.96 -6.04
C LYS A 490 -13.29 4.23 -6.14
N ASP A 491 -12.19 4.97 -6.16
CA ASP A 491 -10.85 4.41 -6.16
C ASP A 491 -10.38 4.16 -4.73
N GLN A 492 -10.37 2.89 -4.33
CA GLN A 492 -9.98 2.46 -2.98
C GLN A 492 -8.55 1.91 -2.94
N SER A 493 -7.74 2.06 -4.00
CA SER A 493 -6.37 1.55 -4.06
C SER A 493 -5.45 2.11 -2.96
N PHE A 494 -5.74 3.32 -2.46
CA PHE A 494 -5.02 3.95 -1.36
C PHE A 494 -5.12 3.16 -0.04
N MET A 495 -6.16 2.35 0.13
CA MET A 495 -6.37 1.54 1.34
C MET A 495 -5.26 0.49 1.51
N GLU A 496 -4.77 -0.07 0.40
CA GLU A 496 -3.66 -1.03 0.44
C GLU A 496 -2.38 -0.36 0.92
N GLN A 497 -2.14 0.90 0.53
CA GLN A 497 -0.97 1.67 0.97
C GLN A 497 -1.05 2.00 2.46
N LEU A 498 -2.22 2.33 2.98
CA LEU A 498 -2.44 2.51 4.42
C LEU A 498 -2.20 1.21 5.18
N ALA A 499 -2.71 0.08 4.68
CA ALA A 499 -2.50 -1.23 5.30
C ALA A 499 -1.01 -1.62 5.32
N VAL A 500 -0.27 -1.41 4.22
CA VAL A 500 1.19 -1.63 4.14
C VAL A 500 1.94 -0.71 5.10
N ALA A 501 1.48 0.53 5.28
CA ALA A 501 2.08 1.47 6.22
C ALA A 501 1.71 1.21 7.70
N GLY A 502 1.03 0.10 8.00
CA GLY A 502 0.71 -0.33 9.36
C GLY A 502 -0.43 0.46 10.01
N PHE A 503 -1.34 1.05 9.21
CA PHE A 503 -2.58 1.61 9.74
C PHE A 503 -3.49 0.48 10.22
N ARG A 504 -4.02 0.63 11.44
CA ARG A 504 -4.93 -0.37 12.04
C ARG A 504 -6.39 0.03 11.90
N PHE A 505 -6.66 1.34 11.98
CA PHE A 505 -8.01 1.89 11.92
C PHE A 505 -8.10 2.99 10.87
N PHE A 506 -9.29 3.15 10.32
CA PHE A 506 -9.66 4.40 9.68
C PHE A 506 -11.03 4.87 10.12
N LEU A 507 -11.17 6.19 10.20
CA LEU A 507 -12.39 6.88 10.54
C LEU A 507 -12.87 7.69 9.35
N HIS A 508 -14.16 7.60 9.06
CA HIS A 508 -14.79 8.53 8.13
C HIS A 508 -16.17 8.97 8.57
N GLY A 509 -16.63 10.04 7.91
CA GLY A 509 -17.92 10.69 8.12
C GLY A 509 -18.97 10.32 7.08
N HIS A 510 -19.96 11.20 6.94
CA HIS A 510 -20.95 11.21 5.85
C HIS A 510 -21.76 9.91 5.74
N VAL A 511 -21.94 9.23 6.87
CA VAL A 511 -22.72 7.99 6.94
C VAL A 511 -24.17 8.30 7.30
N HIS A 512 -25.02 8.38 6.27
CA HIS A 512 -26.46 8.57 6.41
C HIS A 512 -27.25 7.25 6.60
N LYS A 513 -26.55 6.13 6.79
CA LYS A 513 -27.12 4.81 7.06
C LYS A 513 -26.31 4.05 8.10
N ALA A 514 -26.95 3.69 9.20
CA ALA A 514 -26.34 2.86 10.22
C ALA A 514 -26.58 1.37 9.97
N GLU A 515 -25.76 0.77 9.11
CA GLU A 515 -25.81 -0.67 8.84
C GLU A 515 -24.58 -1.36 9.44
N THR A 516 -24.76 -2.47 10.17
CA THR A 516 -23.68 -3.19 10.86
C THR A 516 -22.63 -3.76 9.90
N SER A 517 -22.99 -4.00 8.64
CA SER A 517 -22.09 -4.38 7.53
C SER A 517 -21.07 -3.29 7.17
N LEU A 518 -21.33 -2.03 7.55
CA LEU A 518 -20.47 -0.88 7.20
C LEU A 518 -19.35 -0.62 8.22
N TYR A 519 -19.10 -1.51 9.18
CA TYR A 519 -18.16 -1.26 10.29
C TYR A 519 -17.02 -2.29 10.42
N ARG A 520 -16.86 -3.17 9.42
CA ARG A 520 -15.67 -4.02 9.25
C ARG A 520 -15.24 -4.01 7.79
N TYR A 521 -13.95 -3.92 7.55
CA TYR A 521 -13.35 -3.99 6.23
C TYR A 521 -12.32 -5.13 6.22
N ASP A 522 -12.47 -6.00 5.22
CA ASP A 522 -11.70 -7.22 4.91
C ASP A 522 -11.71 -8.36 5.96
N MET A 523 -12.27 -9.51 5.56
CA MET A 523 -12.16 -10.83 6.23
C MET A 523 -11.60 -11.89 5.27
N SER A 524 -10.74 -11.49 4.32
CA SER A 524 -10.05 -12.48 3.50
C SER A 524 -9.11 -13.31 4.38
N ALA A 525 -9.01 -14.61 4.10
CA ALA A 525 -8.23 -15.56 4.90
C ALA A 525 -6.72 -15.23 4.98
N ASN A 526 -6.25 -14.29 4.14
CA ASN A 526 -4.88 -13.78 4.04
C ASN A 526 -4.80 -12.23 4.18
N GLY A 527 -5.88 -11.55 4.59
CA GLY A 527 -6.03 -10.08 4.50
C GLY A 527 -5.46 -9.30 5.68
N ARG A 528 -4.77 -8.20 5.39
CA ARG A 528 -4.28 -7.23 6.38
C ARG A 528 -5.48 -6.61 7.11
N LYS A 529 -5.54 -6.70 8.45
CA LYS A 529 -6.69 -6.22 9.24
C LYS A 529 -6.72 -4.69 9.32
N LEU A 530 -7.61 -4.03 8.57
CA LEU A 530 -7.89 -2.60 8.70
C LEU A 530 -9.35 -2.37 9.13
N ASP A 531 -9.55 -1.95 10.38
CA ASP A 531 -10.88 -1.79 10.95
C ASP A 531 -11.47 -0.40 10.66
N ARG A 532 -12.73 -0.39 10.23
CA ARG A 532 -13.47 0.80 9.82
C ARG A 532 -14.34 1.32 10.97
N ILE A 533 -14.24 2.61 11.28
CA ILE A 533 -15.05 3.27 12.31
C ILE A 533 -15.75 4.49 11.72
N CYS A 534 -17.04 4.34 11.42
CA CYS A 534 -17.81 5.41 10.79
C CYS A 534 -18.56 6.27 11.82
N ALA A 535 -18.54 7.59 11.65
CA ALA A 535 -19.46 8.49 12.34
C ALA A 535 -20.66 8.79 11.45
N GLY A 536 -21.86 8.70 12.02
CA GLY A 536 -23.05 9.32 11.44
C GLY A 536 -23.02 10.83 11.64
N THR A 537 -24.11 11.49 11.28
CA THR A 537 -24.16 12.96 11.34
C THR A 537 -24.44 13.51 12.72
N PHE A 538 -23.62 14.47 13.17
CA PHE A 538 -23.80 15.12 14.46
C PHE A 538 -24.88 16.21 14.42
N GLY A 539 -24.86 17.04 13.39
CA GLY A 539 -25.65 18.28 13.32
C GLY A 539 -26.24 18.61 11.95
N ALA A 540 -26.17 17.72 10.96
CA ALA A 540 -26.72 17.99 9.63
C ALA A 540 -28.21 18.37 9.70
N PRO A 541 -28.67 19.29 8.82
CA PRO A 541 -30.05 19.73 8.80
C PRO A 541 -31.00 18.56 8.45
N THR A 542 -32.22 18.59 8.97
CA THR A 542 -33.21 17.50 8.82
C THR A 542 -33.50 17.11 7.36
N ARG A 543 -33.32 18.04 6.41
CA ARG A 543 -33.48 17.78 4.97
C ARG A 543 -32.42 16.85 4.37
N GLU A 544 -31.25 16.78 5.01
CA GLU A 544 -30.11 15.91 4.64
C GLU A 544 -30.13 14.59 5.43
N LEU A 545 -31.06 14.45 6.39
CA LEU A 545 -31.30 13.18 7.06
C LEU A 545 -32.19 12.28 6.22
N ASN A 546 -31.82 11.01 6.15
CA ASN A 546 -32.75 9.96 5.73
C ASN A 546 -33.86 9.85 6.80
N PRO A 547 -35.15 9.87 6.41
CA PRO A 547 -36.25 9.73 7.35
C PRO A 547 -36.08 8.50 8.25
N GLY A 548 -36.13 8.70 9.57
CA GLY A 548 -35.98 7.64 10.58
C GLY A 548 -34.55 7.38 11.06
N TYR A 549 -33.55 8.13 10.59
CA TYR A 549 -32.18 8.03 11.10
C TYR A 549 -31.86 9.15 12.09
N PRO A 550 -31.33 8.82 13.29
CA PRO A 550 -31.00 9.82 14.29
C PRO A 550 -29.62 10.43 14.05
N TRP A 551 -29.40 11.64 14.56
CA TRP A 551 -28.06 12.20 14.69
C TRP A 551 -27.21 11.36 15.63
N GLN A 552 -25.91 11.27 15.37
CA GLN A 552 -24.99 10.32 15.99
C GLN A 552 -23.62 10.92 16.29
N TYR A 553 -22.95 10.33 17.27
CA TYR A 553 -21.51 10.49 17.47
C TYR A 553 -20.91 9.22 18.09
N ASN A 554 -19.58 9.10 18.01
CA ASN A 554 -18.85 7.99 18.59
C ASN A 554 -17.89 8.45 19.68
N LEU A 555 -17.79 7.64 20.75
CA LEU A 555 -16.71 7.72 21.73
C LEU A 555 -15.89 6.43 21.65
N LEU A 556 -14.62 6.56 21.30
CA LEU A 556 -13.66 5.47 21.22
C LEU A 556 -12.91 5.39 22.55
N LYS A 557 -12.94 4.22 23.19
CA LYS A 557 -12.22 3.92 24.42
C LYS A 557 -11.17 2.85 24.14
N PHE A 558 -9.90 3.22 24.28
CA PHE A 558 -8.79 2.30 24.21
C PHE A 558 -8.42 1.88 25.64
N ALA A 559 -8.49 0.58 25.91
CA ALA A 559 -8.10 0.00 27.19
C ALA A 559 -7.33 -1.30 26.93
N ASP A 560 -6.07 -1.33 27.35
CA ASP A 560 -5.15 -2.44 27.10
C ASP A 560 -5.11 -2.79 25.59
N ASN A 561 -5.64 -3.96 25.22
CA ASN A 561 -5.64 -4.51 23.86
C ASN A 561 -7.02 -4.42 23.22
N LYS A 562 -7.87 -3.51 23.68
CA LYS A 562 -9.26 -3.46 23.25
C LYS A 562 -9.69 -2.04 22.93
N LEU A 563 -10.30 -1.90 21.76
CA LEU A 563 -11.03 -0.72 21.37
C LEU A 563 -12.52 -0.97 21.57
N THR A 564 -13.15 -0.22 22.47
CA THR A 564 -14.60 -0.17 22.60
C THR A 564 -15.11 1.10 21.92
N VAL A 565 -15.98 0.97 20.92
CA VAL A 565 -16.62 2.10 20.25
C VAL A 565 -18.04 2.25 20.76
N TYR A 566 -18.28 3.26 21.59
CA TYR A 566 -19.61 3.61 22.06
C TYR A 566 -20.31 4.48 21.02
N THR A 567 -21.50 4.07 20.61
CA THR A 567 -22.33 4.82 19.67
C THR A 567 -23.47 5.49 20.40
N ARG A 568 -23.66 6.78 20.12
CA ARG A 568 -24.66 7.63 20.77
C ARG A 568 -25.58 8.22 19.73
N ARG A 569 -26.85 8.43 20.09
CA ARG A 569 -27.85 8.98 19.17
C ARG A 569 -28.77 10.01 19.82
N ARG A 570 -29.33 10.91 19.04
CA ARG A 570 -30.49 11.76 19.41
C ARG A 570 -31.52 11.77 18.29
N GLU A 571 -32.79 11.67 18.66
CA GLU A 571 -33.93 11.60 17.71
C GLU A 571 -34.40 13.00 17.30
N GLU A 572 -34.13 14.01 18.14
CA GLU A 572 -34.49 15.40 17.92
C GLU A 572 -33.22 16.25 17.97
N LEU A 573 -33.13 17.28 17.12
CA LEU A 573 -31.93 18.12 16.96
C LEU A 573 -31.47 18.76 18.28
N ASN A 574 -32.40 19.06 19.18
CA ASN A 574 -32.11 19.62 20.50
C ASN A 574 -32.48 18.67 21.66
N GLY A 575 -32.74 17.40 21.34
CA GLY A 575 -33.01 16.37 22.34
C GLY A 575 -31.73 15.86 23.04
N PRO A 576 -31.87 15.14 24.16
CA PRO A 576 -30.73 14.55 24.84
C PRO A 576 -30.13 13.40 24.03
N TRP A 577 -28.81 13.25 24.13
CA TRP A 577 -28.09 12.08 23.63
C TRP A 577 -28.45 10.84 24.45
N LYS A 578 -28.52 9.68 23.78
CA LYS A 578 -28.90 8.40 24.37
C LYS A 578 -28.00 7.28 23.82
N PRO A 579 -27.88 6.14 24.55
CA PRO A 579 -27.19 4.97 24.03
C PRO A 579 -27.86 4.46 22.74
N ASP A 580 -27.05 4.14 21.75
CA ASP A 580 -27.52 3.65 20.45
C ASP A 580 -27.41 2.13 20.35
N ALA A 581 -28.34 1.43 21.02
CA ALA A 581 -28.33 -0.02 21.17
C ALA A 581 -28.70 -0.77 19.88
N ARG A 582 -27.77 -0.87 18.93
CA ARG A 582 -27.97 -1.54 17.62
C ARG A 582 -27.01 -2.68 17.32
N TRP A 583 -25.97 -2.87 18.13
CA TRP A 583 -24.90 -3.84 17.87
C TRP A 583 -25.29 -5.22 18.35
N LEU A 584 -25.46 -6.17 17.41
CA LEU A 584 -25.87 -7.54 17.70
C LEU A 584 -24.72 -8.36 18.30
N MET A 585 -25.03 -9.17 19.32
CA MET A 585 -24.06 -10.03 20.03
C MET A 585 -24.23 -11.53 19.74
N GLY A 586 -25.02 -11.88 18.72
CA GLY A 586 -25.40 -13.26 18.39
C GLY A 586 -26.88 -13.56 18.67
N ALA A 587 -27.31 -14.77 18.31
CA ALA A 587 -28.72 -15.14 18.37
C ALA A 587 -29.27 -15.10 19.80
N GLY A 588 -30.35 -14.33 20.01
CA GLY A 588 -31.08 -14.26 21.30
C GLY A 588 -30.51 -13.28 22.32
N GLN A 589 -29.47 -12.51 22.00
CA GLN A 589 -28.92 -11.48 22.89
C GLN A 589 -29.44 -10.08 22.55
N ASN A 590 -29.66 -9.25 23.57
CA ASN A 590 -30.07 -7.86 23.37
C ASN A 590 -28.95 -7.05 22.69
N PRO A 591 -29.28 -6.12 21.79
CA PRO A 591 -28.29 -5.28 21.14
C PRO A 591 -27.61 -4.34 22.15
N LEU A 592 -26.32 -4.08 21.95
CA LEU A 592 -25.52 -3.21 22.80
C LEU A 592 -25.35 -1.83 22.18
N PRO A 593 -25.12 -0.77 22.99
CA PRO A 593 -24.82 0.58 22.51
C PRO A 593 -23.34 0.80 22.19
N TYR A 594 -22.59 -0.30 22.02
CA TYR A 594 -21.19 -0.30 21.65
C TYR A 594 -20.84 -1.60 20.93
N TYR A 595 -19.70 -1.59 20.24
CA TYR A 595 -19.04 -2.78 19.75
C TYR A 595 -17.57 -2.75 20.16
N GLU A 596 -16.93 -3.92 20.13
CA GLU A 596 -15.54 -4.08 20.54
C GLU A 596 -14.71 -4.64 19.39
N VAL A 597 -13.49 -4.11 19.27
CA VAL A 597 -12.46 -4.59 18.36
C VAL A 597 -11.26 -4.97 19.22
N MET A 598 -10.87 -6.24 19.13
CA MET A 598 -9.65 -6.71 19.77
C MET A 598 -8.45 -6.23 18.95
N MET A 599 -7.57 -5.50 19.61
CA MET A 599 -6.24 -5.16 19.13
C MET A 599 -5.33 -6.32 19.56
N ASP A 600 -5.47 -7.47 18.91
CA ASP A 600 -4.46 -8.52 19.02
C ASP A 600 -3.13 -7.87 18.62
N TYR A 601 -2.16 -7.80 19.53
CA TYR A 601 -0.82 -7.32 19.20
C TYR A 601 -0.20 -8.35 18.26
N THR A 602 -0.34 -8.10 16.96
CA THR A 602 0.47 -8.75 15.92
C THR A 602 1.84 -8.11 15.95
#